data_AF-W2TUC2-F1
#
_entry.id   AF-W2TUC2-F1
#
_cell.length_a   1.000
_cell.length_b   1.000
_cell.length_c   1.000
_cell.angle_alpha   90.00
_cell.angle_beta   90.00
_cell.angle_gamma   90.00
#
_symmetry.space_group_name_H-M   'P 1'
#
loop_
_entity.id
_entity.type
_entity.pdbx_description
1 polymer ?
#
loop_
_entity_poly.entity_id
_entity_poly.type
_entity_poly.pdbx_seq_one_letter_code
_entity_poly.pdbx_strand_id
1 'polypeptide(L)'
;MKNNLSLYALAEHKCSIPPATYTIAVFQVDPVSWDRDMQYVQAVEGISSRPPPRKPRRLPAEVEKVKLFIGMEYECPRGHRFFVGENGEPLRLPKNSNARSAMSRESDDVFLHRDFPLRRQCTCRKLPVQTAQLMRVHVVTPKAPITVTVQPAVEIPGQEGFFGTGEGPLHLSWARYYILQLPFIYSGPSGVWIPPVGVERVGTFKGDAIQ
;
A
#
# COMPACT_ATOMS: atom_id res chain seq x y z
N MET A 1 38.12 -1.87 28.53
CA MET A 1 38.12 -2.87 27.45
C MET A 1 36.69 -3.36 27.31
N LYS A 2 35.81 -2.71 26.53
CA LYS A 2 35.56 -2.94 25.08
C LYS A 2 35.62 -4.43 24.71
N ASN A 3 34.44 -5.01 24.43
CA ASN A 3 34.16 -5.63 23.14
C ASN A 3 32.63 -5.68 22.90
N ASN A 4 32.21 -4.85 21.94
CA ASN A 4 30.93 -4.91 21.24
C ASN A 4 30.89 -6.16 20.36
N LEU A 5 29.69 -6.73 20.13
CA LEU A 5 29.35 -7.37 18.85
C LEU A 5 27.83 -7.25 18.63
N SER A 6 27.47 -6.26 17.81
CA SER A 6 26.19 -6.18 17.11
C SER A 6 26.14 -7.26 16.04
N LEU A 7 25.06 -8.05 15.98
CA LEU A 7 24.75 -8.82 14.77
C LEU A 7 23.56 -8.18 14.05
N TYR A 8 23.91 -7.45 12.99
CA TYR A 8 23.01 -7.10 11.90
C TYR A 8 22.75 -8.36 11.08
N ALA A 9 21.47 -8.70 10.87
CA ALA A 9 21.06 -9.58 9.78
C ALA A 9 20.20 -8.76 8.82
N LEU A 10 20.90 -8.03 7.94
CA LEU A 10 20.37 -7.60 6.66
C LEU A 10 20.27 -8.85 5.79
N ALA A 11 19.06 -9.32 5.53
CA ALA A 11 18.81 -10.19 4.39
C ALA A 11 18.45 -9.29 3.21
N GLU A 12 19.46 -9.05 2.39
CA GLU A 12 19.37 -8.39 1.10
C GLU A 12 18.47 -9.21 0.16
N HIS A 13 17.32 -8.66 -0.20
CA HIS A 13 16.84 -8.76 -1.56
C HIS A 13 16.78 -7.33 -2.11
N LYS A 14 17.67 -7.06 -3.07
CA LYS A 14 17.77 -5.82 -3.83
C LYS A 14 16.40 -5.45 -4.42
N CYS A 15 15.68 -4.56 -3.75
CA CYS A 15 14.82 -3.59 -4.40
C CYS A 15 15.35 -2.22 -3.94
N SER A 16 16.15 -1.59 -4.78
CA SER A 16 16.83 -0.32 -4.51
C SER A 16 15.88 0.88 -4.66
N ILE A 17 14.74 0.82 -3.97
CA ILE A 17 13.88 1.98 -3.77
C ILE A 17 13.63 2.02 -2.25
N PRO A 18 14.06 3.08 -1.53
CA PRO A 18 13.74 3.18 -0.10
C PRO A 18 12.23 3.07 0.08
N PRO A 19 11.71 2.33 1.08
CA PRO A 19 10.28 2.17 1.26
C PRO A 19 9.68 3.56 1.43
N ALA A 20 9.03 4.01 0.37
CA ALA A 20 8.25 5.21 0.42
C ALA A 20 7.11 4.96 1.40
N THR A 21 6.83 5.97 2.20
CA THR A 21 5.82 5.95 3.25
C THR A 21 4.47 5.45 2.74
N TYR A 22 3.98 4.41 3.39
CA TYR A 22 2.73 3.69 3.13
C TYR A 22 1.94 3.63 4.44
N THR A 23 0.63 3.43 4.33
CA THR A 23 -0.22 3.16 5.50
C THR A 23 -0.13 1.69 5.88
N ILE A 24 -0.18 1.41 7.19
CA ILE A 24 -0.19 0.06 7.74
C ILE A 24 -1.63 -0.28 8.14
N ALA A 25 -2.29 -1.17 7.38
CA ALA A 25 -3.57 -1.73 7.79
C ALA A 25 -3.34 -2.95 8.68
N VAL A 26 -4.17 -3.10 9.72
CA VAL A 26 -4.08 -4.19 10.70
C VAL A 26 -5.35 -5.00 10.69
N PHE A 27 -5.24 -6.26 10.28
CA PHE A 27 -6.37 -7.18 10.25
C PHE A 27 -6.37 -8.07 11.48
N GLN A 28 -7.57 -8.29 12.03
CA GLN A 28 -7.82 -9.27 13.07
C GLN A 28 -8.03 -10.64 12.43
N VAL A 29 -7.42 -11.68 13.00
CA VAL A 29 -7.55 -13.05 12.50
C VAL A 29 -8.05 -13.98 13.60
N ASP A 30 -8.88 -14.95 13.23
CA ASP A 30 -9.36 -15.99 14.14
C ASP A 30 -8.19 -16.89 14.61
N PRO A 31 -7.96 -17.05 15.92
CA PRO A 31 -6.84 -17.82 16.45
C PRO A 31 -6.83 -19.30 16.06
N VAL A 32 -8.00 -19.90 15.83
CA VAL A 32 -8.12 -21.35 15.54
C VAL A 32 -7.70 -21.66 14.11
N SER A 33 -8.18 -20.88 13.14
CA SER A 33 -7.72 -20.96 11.74
C SER A 33 -6.26 -20.54 11.59
N TRP A 34 -5.83 -19.52 12.33
CA TRP A 34 -4.46 -19.00 12.31
C TRP A 34 -3.39 -20.06 12.56
N ASP A 35 -3.53 -20.87 13.60
CA ASP A 35 -2.49 -21.85 13.98
C ASP A 35 -2.30 -22.93 12.91
N ARG A 36 -3.38 -23.40 12.29
CA ARG A 36 -3.34 -24.34 11.17
C ARG A 36 -2.67 -23.71 9.95
N ASP A 37 -3.09 -22.50 9.60
CA ASP A 37 -2.66 -21.86 8.36
C ASP A 37 -1.19 -21.39 8.47
N MET A 38 -0.73 -21.00 9.67
CA MET A 38 0.68 -20.67 9.93
C MET A 38 1.59 -21.90 9.85
N GLN A 39 1.12 -23.08 10.26
CA GLN A 39 1.88 -24.33 10.07
C GLN A 39 2.07 -24.63 8.57
N TYR A 40 1.04 -24.39 7.76
CA TYR A 40 1.15 -24.51 6.31
C TYR A 40 2.17 -23.53 5.72
N VAL A 41 2.11 -22.25 6.10
CA VAL A 41 3.09 -21.23 5.64
C VAL A 41 4.52 -21.64 6.00
N GLN A 42 4.75 -22.13 7.23
CA GLN A 42 6.07 -22.61 7.65
C GLN A 42 6.56 -23.81 6.84
N ALA A 43 5.67 -24.74 6.50
CA ALA A 43 5.98 -25.90 5.67
C ALA A 43 6.31 -25.51 4.22
N VAL A 44 5.65 -24.48 3.67
CA VAL A 44 5.82 -24.03 2.28
C VAL A 44 7.02 -23.09 2.09
N GLU A 45 7.34 -22.20 3.05
CA GLU A 45 8.49 -21.27 2.91
C GLU A 45 9.87 -21.94 3.12
N GLY A 46 9.95 -23.15 3.69
CA GLY A 46 11.22 -23.83 3.91
C GLY A 46 12.22 -23.09 4.82
N ILE A 47 11.79 -22.05 5.55
CA ILE A 47 12.66 -21.19 6.37
C ILE A 47 12.28 -21.34 7.85
N SER A 48 13.01 -22.23 8.56
CA SER A 48 13.66 -21.97 9.86
C SER A 48 14.03 -23.27 10.58
N SER A 49 15.33 -23.44 10.86
CA SER A 49 15.91 -24.44 11.77
C SER A 49 15.82 -24.05 13.25
N ARG A 50 15.11 -22.96 13.60
CA ARG A 50 14.88 -22.61 15.00
C ARG A 50 13.68 -23.40 15.54
N PRO A 51 13.86 -24.15 16.64
CA PRO A 51 12.74 -24.80 17.29
C PRO A 51 11.69 -23.75 17.68
N PRO A 52 10.39 -24.08 17.57
CA PRO A 52 9.33 -23.16 17.93
C PRO A 52 9.52 -22.76 19.41
N PRO A 53 9.41 -21.46 19.77
CA PRO A 53 9.38 -21.07 21.16
C PRO A 53 8.23 -21.81 21.85
N ARG A 54 8.51 -22.44 23.00
CA ARG A 54 7.49 -23.13 23.80
C ARG A 54 6.37 -22.12 24.10
N LYS A 55 5.18 -22.32 23.50
CA LYS A 55 4.04 -21.41 23.68
C LYS A 55 3.57 -21.48 25.14
N PRO A 56 3.58 -20.38 25.91
CA PRO A 56 2.81 -20.32 27.15
C PRO A 56 1.31 -20.49 26.81
N ARG A 57 0.55 -21.06 27.76
CA ARG A 57 -0.90 -21.31 27.63
C ARG A 57 -1.62 -20.01 27.26
N ARG A 58 -2.07 -19.91 25.99
CA ARG A 58 -2.73 -18.72 25.44
C ARG A 58 -4.04 -18.45 26.20
N LEU A 59 -4.25 -17.21 26.62
CA LEU A 59 -5.54 -16.77 27.14
C LEU A 59 -6.53 -16.62 25.96
N PRO A 60 -7.84 -16.89 26.13
CA PRO A 60 -8.82 -16.97 25.03
C PRO A 60 -9.12 -15.66 24.27
N ALA A 61 -8.39 -14.57 24.53
CA ALA A 61 -8.74 -13.22 24.06
C ALA A 61 -7.62 -12.51 23.26
N GLU A 62 -6.51 -13.19 22.94
CA GLU A 62 -5.43 -12.58 22.17
C GLU A 62 -5.74 -12.69 20.66
N VAL A 63 -6.25 -11.60 20.09
CA VAL A 63 -6.46 -11.45 18.64
C VAL A 63 -5.10 -11.31 17.96
N GLU A 64 -4.80 -12.22 17.03
CA GLU A 64 -3.58 -12.15 16.22
C GLU A 64 -3.73 -11.01 15.19
N LYS A 65 -2.68 -10.21 15.05
CA LYS A 65 -2.66 -9.00 14.20
C LYS A 65 -1.62 -9.14 13.10
N VAL A 66 -1.99 -8.81 11.87
CA VAL A 66 -1.06 -8.74 10.73
C VAL A 66 -0.85 -7.32 10.23
N LYS A 67 0.11 -7.11 9.34
CA LYS A 67 0.38 -5.80 8.73
C LYS A 67 0.28 -5.91 7.21
N LEU A 68 -0.63 -5.15 6.64
CA LEU A 68 -0.72 -4.88 5.21
C LEU A 68 -0.17 -3.48 4.95
N PHE A 69 0.66 -3.31 3.92
CA PHE A 69 1.19 -2.00 3.57
C PHE A 69 0.64 -1.52 2.24
N ILE A 70 0.05 -0.33 2.22
CA ILE A 70 -0.54 0.25 1.01
C ILE A 70 -0.02 1.67 0.78
N GLY A 71 0.36 1.94 -0.47
CA GLY A 71 0.84 3.25 -0.88
C GLY A 71 0.20 3.72 -2.19
N MET A 72 -0.27 4.96 -2.20
CA MET A 72 -0.81 5.61 -3.40
C MET A 72 0.24 6.55 -3.98
N GLU A 73 0.82 6.19 -5.13
CA GLU A 73 1.91 6.93 -5.78
C GLU A 73 1.42 7.81 -6.93
N TYR A 74 1.73 9.10 -6.82
CA TYR A 74 1.45 10.11 -7.84
C TYR A 74 2.69 10.47 -8.63
N GLU A 75 2.53 10.74 -9.91
CA GLU A 75 3.60 11.16 -10.83
C GLU A 75 3.14 12.36 -11.68
N CYS A 76 4.00 13.37 -11.84
CA CYS A 76 3.73 14.52 -12.70
C CYS A 76 4.52 14.45 -14.03
N PRO A 77 4.16 15.24 -15.06
CA PRO A 77 4.89 15.26 -16.34
C PRO A 77 6.37 15.64 -16.25
N ARG A 78 6.81 16.23 -15.13
CA ARG A 78 8.23 16.54 -14.86
C ARG A 78 8.98 15.39 -14.17
N GLY A 79 8.33 14.25 -13.93
CA GLY A 79 8.91 13.09 -13.26
C GLY A 79 8.98 13.17 -11.73
N HIS A 80 8.35 14.16 -11.08
CA HIS A 80 8.27 14.17 -9.62
C HIS A 80 7.28 13.11 -9.16
N ARG A 81 7.73 12.23 -8.27
CA ARG A 81 6.94 11.15 -7.68
C ARG A 81 6.78 11.37 -6.19
N PHE A 82 5.57 11.14 -5.67
CA PHE A 82 5.31 11.26 -4.25
C PHE A 82 4.12 10.40 -3.81
N PHE A 83 4.14 10.01 -2.54
CA PHE A 83 3.04 9.30 -1.89
C PHE A 83 2.17 10.27 -1.13
N VAL A 84 0.97 9.82 -0.77
CA VAL A 84 0.03 10.57 0.06
C VAL A 84 -0.22 9.85 1.37
N GLY A 85 -0.40 10.62 2.45
CA GLY A 85 -0.77 10.08 3.76
C GLY A 85 -2.29 9.95 3.95
N GLU A 86 -2.69 9.63 5.18
CA GLU A 86 -4.09 9.42 5.60
C GLU A 86 -5.02 10.59 5.36
N ASN A 87 -4.51 11.81 5.55
CA ASN A 87 -5.25 13.04 5.25
C ASN A 87 -5.41 13.28 3.74
N GLY A 88 -4.84 12.41 2.90
CA GLY A 88 -4.80 12.59 1.47
C GLY A 88 -3.91 13.76 1.06
N GLU A 89 -2.91 14.16 1.85
CA GLU A 89 -1.88 15.14 1.48
C GLU A 89 -0.57 14.48 1.08
N PRO A 90 0.27 15.12 0.24
CA PRO A 90 1.58 14.59 -0.09
C PRO A 90 2.40 14.39 1.16
N LEU A 91 2.95 13.19 1.33
CA LEU A 91 3.70 12.86 2.52
C LEU A 91 5.03 13.61 2.51
N ARG A 92 5.24 14.44 3.54
CA ARG A 92 6.45 15.23 3.72
C ARG A 92 7.30 14.59 4.80
N LEU A 93 8.38 13.92 4.39
CA LEU A 93 9.39 13.45 5.31
C LEU A 93 10.24 14.64 5.79
N PRO A 94 10.28 14.95 7.10
CA PRO A 94 11.25 15.88 7.65
C PRO A 94 12.67 15.37 7.32
N LYS A 95 13.55 16.26 6.84
CA LYS A 95 14.93 15.94 6.42
C LYS A 95 15.77 15.21 7.48
N ASN A 96 15.39 15.31 8.75
CA ASN A 96 16.16 14.82 9.90
C ASN A 96 15.46 13.69 10.64
N SER A 97 14.34 13.20 10.11
CA SER A 97 13.56 12.17 10.77
C SER A 97 13.82 10.83 10.08
N ASN A 98 14.09 9.81 10.88
CA ASN A 98 14.22 8.44 10.38
C ASN A 98 12.88 8.10 9.71
N ALA A 99 12.86 7.46 8.53
CA ALA A 99 11.63 7.14 7.78
C ALA A 99 10.51 6.50 8.66
N ARG A 100 10.91 5.85 9.77
CA ARG A 100 10.03 5.30 10.81
C ARG A 100 9.15 6.30 11.58
N SER A 101 9.46 7.60 11.55
CA SER A 101 8.75 8.65 12.31
C SER A 101 7.62 9.31 11.52
N ALA A 102 7.56 9.09 10.20
CA ALA A 102 6.49 9.54 9.32
C ALA A 102 5.57 8.39 8.88
N MET A 103 5.81 7.18 9.39
CA MET A 103 4.83 6.11 9.34
C MET A 103 3.77 6.47 10.37
N SER A 104 2.53 6.74 9.96
CA SER A 104 1.42 6.64 10.90
C SER A 104 1.47 5.22 11.46
N ARG A 105 1.52 5.13 12.78
CA ARG A 105 1.52 3.85 13.52
C ARG A 105 0.10 3.42 13.87
N GLU A 106 -0.88 4.14 13.36
CA GLU A 106 -2.29 3.95 13.65
C GLU A 106 -2.93 3.07 12.57
N SER A 107 -3.74 2.14 13.06
CA SER A 107 -4.47 1.16 12.30
C SER A 107 -5.65 1.85 11.62
N ASP A 108 -5.42 2.40 10.44
CA ASP A 108 -6.45 3.18 9.78
C ASP A 108 -7.07 2.39 8.63
N ASP A 109 -8.06 1.56 8.99
CA ASP A 109 -9.10 1.08 8.05
C ASP A 109 -9.64 2.26 7.22
N VAL A 110 -9.67 3.47 7.81
CA VAL A 110 -10.04 4.72 7.14
C VAL A 110 -9.26 4.95 5.84
N PHE A 111 -7.98 4.58 5.75
CA PHE A 111 -7.21 4.76 4.51
C PHE A 111 -7.67 3.81 3.40
N LEU A 112 -8.06 2.57 3.75
CA LEU A 112 -8.58 1.58 2.80
C LEU A 112 -9.92 2.02 2.21
N HIS A 113 -10.76 2.60 3.06
CA HIS A 113 -12.12 3.02 2.72
C HIS A 113 -12.19 4.43 2.12
N ARG A 114 -11.04 5.08 1.92
CA ARG A 114 -10.99 6.46 1.44
C ARG A 114 -10.84 6.53 -0.08
N ASP A 115 -11.64 7.43 -0.67
CA ASP A 115 -11.50 7.85 -2.06
C ASP A 115 -10.24 8.72 -2.26
N PHE A 116 -9.43 8.37 -3.26
CA PHE A 116 -8.23 9.11 -3.64
C PHE A 116 -8.43 9.83 -4.97
N PRO A 117 -8.08 11.13 -5.07
CA PRO A 117 -8.26 11.83 -6.33
C PRO A 117 -7.29 11.28 -7.39
N LEU A 118 -7.77 11.04 -8.61
CA LEU A 118 -6.93 10.55 -9.70
C LEU A 118 -5.87 11.59 -10.10
N ARG A 119 -6.17 12.87 -9.94
CA ARG A 119 -5.24 13.98 -10.16
C ARG A 119 -5.23 14.97 -9.01
N ARG A 120 -4.09 15.61 -8.80
CA ARG A 120 -3.88 16.62 -7.76
C ARG A 120 -2.67 17.51 -8.04
N GLN A 121 -2.50 18.57 -7.25
CA GLN A 121 -1.29 19.40 -7.28
C GLN A 121 0.00 18.59 -7.00
N CYS A 122 1.02 18.79 -7.84
CA CYS A 122 2.38 18.26 -7.64
C CYS A 122 3.12 18.99 -6.50
N THR A 123 4.07 18.29 -5.86
CA THR A 123 5.05 18.87 -4.92
C THR A 123 6.21 19.63 -5.61
N CYS A 124 6.02 19.97 -6.89
CA CYS A 124 6.98 20.64 -7.75
C CYS A 124 7.32 22.03 -7.18
N ARG A 125 8.61 22.33 -7.02
CA ARG A 125 9.06 23.66 -6.55
C ARG A 125 9.13 24.71 -7.64
N LYS A 126 9.34 24.28 -8.90
CA LYS A 126 9.42 25.18 -10.06
C LYS A 126 8.02 25.58 -10.51
N LEU A 127 7.80 26.86 -10.75
CA LEU A 127 6.58 27.35 -11.39
C LEU A 127 6.60 27.09 -12.91
N PRO A 128 5.44 26.98 -13.58
CA PRO A 128 4.13 26.76 -12.96
C PRO A 128 4.07 25.39 -12.27
N VAL A 129 3.32 25.30 -11.17
CA VAL A 129 3.10 24.02 -10.47
C VAL A 129 2.35 23.09 -11.41
N GLN A 130 2.81 21.85 -11.52
CA GLN A 130 2.21 20.85 -12.38
C GLN A 130 1.14 20.05 -11.64
N THR A 131 0.31 19.36 -12.39
CA THR A 131 -0.62 18.36 -11.87
C THR A 131 0.08 17.00 -11.88
N ALA A 132 -0.11 16.23 -10.82
CA ALA A 132 0.33 14.85 -10.71
C ALA A 132 -0.88 13.92 -10.77
N GLN A 133 -0.69 12.74 -11.35
CA GLN A 133 -1.71 11.72 -11.52
C GLN A 133 -1.36 10.50 -10.69
N LEU A 134 -2.35 9.86 -10.08
CA LEU A 134 -2.19 8.57 -9.42
C LEU A 134 -1.82 7.53 -10.50
N MET A 135 -0.60 7.01 -10.41
CA MET A 135 -0.05 6.10 -11.41
C MET A 135 0.13 4.69 -10.87
N ARG A 136 0.40 4.53 -9.57
CA ARG A 136 0.70 3.21 -9.00
C ARG A 136 0.05 3.05 -7.62
N VAL A 137 -0.55 1.89 -7.42
CA VAL A 137 -1.03 1.42 -6.12
C VAL A 137 -0.11 0.31 -5.66
N HIS A 138 0.57 0.54 -4.55
CA HIS A 138 1.56 -0.36 -3.96
C HIS A 138 0.88 -1.19 -2.88
N VAL A 139 1.00 -2.52 -2.94
CA VAL A 139 0.43 -3.43 -1.93
C VAL A 139 1.49 -4.43 -1.49
N VAL A 140 1.89 -4.40 -0.22
CA VAL A 140 2.79 -5.40 0.38
C VAL A 140 1.97 -6.26 1.32
N THR A 141 1.70 -7.48 0.86
CA THR A 141 0.93 -8.47 1.60
C THR A 141 1.66 -8.96 2.86
N PRO A 142 0.93 -9.31 3.93
CA PRO A 142 1.53 -9.82 5.16
C PRO A 142 2.23 -11.16 4.92
N LYS A 143 3.22 -11.46 5.78
CA LYS A 143 3.79 -12.81 5.91
C LYS A 143 2.89 -13.72 6.74
N ALA A 144 1.64 -13.80 6.32
CA ALA A 144 0.58 -14.51 7.00
C ALA A 144 -0.41 -15.02 5.95
N PRO A 145 -1.10 -16.13 6.21
CA PRO A 145 -2.01 -16.78 5.27
C PRO A 145 -3.35 -16.04 5.18
N ILE A 146 -3.30 -14.76 4.81
CA ILE A 146 -4.48 -13.92 4.60
C ILE A 146 -4.61 -13.69 3.11
N THR A 147 -5.84 -13.82 2.63
CA THR A 147 -6.18 -13.48 1.25
C THR A 147 -6.39 -11.98 1.19
N VAL A 148 -5.52 -11.28 0.47
CA VAL A 148 -5.73 -9.87 0.14
C VAL A 148 -6.30 -9.82 -1.27
N THR A 149 -7.39 -9.09 -1.46
CA THR A 149 -8.09 -8.95 -2.72
C THR A 149 -8.06 -7.51 -3.19
N VAL A 150 -7.79 -7.30 -4.48
CA VAL A 150 -7.73 -5.97 -5.08
C VAL A 150 -8.73 -5.90 -6.24
N GLN A 151 -9.73 -5.03 -6.13
CA GLN A 151 -10.68 -4.71 -7.19
C GLN A 151 -10.67 -3.19 -7.43
N PRO A 152 -9.77 -2.70 -8.29
CA PRO A 152 -9.66 -1.28 -8.60
C PRO A 152 -10.94 -0.76 -9.25
N ALA A 153 -11.41 0.38 -8.80
CA ALA A 153 -12.49 1.11 -9.44
C ALA A 153 -12.12 2.60 -9.51
N VAL A 154 -12.06 3.14 -10.72
CA VAL A 154 -11.78 4.55 -10.99
C VAL A 154 -13.04 5.22 -11.54
N GLU A 155 -13.49 6.28 -10.91
CA GLU A 155 -14.56 7.15 -11.36
C GLU A 155 -13.97 8.37 -12.05
N ILE A 156 -14.53 8.75 -13.20
CA ILE A 156 -14.06 9.89 -13.98
C ILE A 156 -15.21 10.88 -14.19
N PRO A 157 -15.03 12.17 -13.83
CA PRO A 157 -16.02 13.20 -14.08
C PRO A 157 -16.41 13.26 -15.56
N GLY A 158 -17.73 13.22 -15.83
CA GLY A 158 -18.29 13.28 -17.18
C GLY A 158 -18.27 11.95 -17.95
N GLN A 159 -17.85 10.85 -17.32
CA GLN A 159 -17.99 9.49 -17.86
C GLN A 159 -18.94 8.70 -16.96
N GLU A 160 -19.78 7.86 -17.57
CA GLU A 160 -20.66 6.99 -16.80
C GLU A 160 -19.91 5.71 -16.35
N GLY A 161 -20.13 5.30 -15.10
CA GLY A 161 -19.61 4.04 -14.54
C GLY A 161 -18.21 4.13 -13.93
N PHE A 162 -17.61 2.96 -13.71
CA PHE A 162 -16.28 2.80 -13.13
C PHE A 162 -15.33 2.10 -14.10
N PHE A 163 -14.11 2.60 -14.18
CA PHE A 163 -13.00 1.98 -14.88
C PHE A 163 -12.31 1.01 -13.93
N GLY A 164 -12.43 -0.29 -14.20
CA GLY A 164 -11.73 -1.35 -13.49
C GLY A 164 -10.63 -1.99 -14.33
N THR A 165 -10.13 -3.13 -13.88
CA THR A 165 -9.15 -3.95 -14.61
C THR A 165 -9.77 -4.74 -15.76
N GLY A 166 -11.11 -4.81 -15.84
CA GLY A 166 -11.83 -5.69 -16.77
C GLY A 166 -11.85 -7.16 -16.34
N GLU A 167 -11.17 -7.48 -15.23
CA GLU A 167 -11.12 -8.80 -14.62
C GLU A 167 -11.86 -8.77 -13.27
N GLY A 168 -12.17 -9.96 -12.74
CA GLY A 168 -12.69 -10.09 -11.39
C GLY A 168 -11.65 -9.71 -10.32
N PRO A 169 -12.01 -9.84 -9.03
CA PRO A 169 -11.15 -9.39 -7.95
C PRO A 169 -9.79 -10.12 -7.96
N LEU A 170 -8.70 -9.36 -7.92
CA LEU A 170 -7.35 -9.91 -7.98
C LEU A 170 -6.95 -10.45 -6.60
N HIS A 171 -6.73 -11.76 -6.51
CA HIS A 171 -6.24 -12.38 -5.27
C HIS A 171 -4.71 -12.34 -5.20
N LEU A 172 -4.20 -11.66 -4.18
CA LEU A 172 -2.77 -11.49 -3.96
C LEU A 172 -2.23 -12.63 -3.09
N SER A 173 -1.09 -13.18 -3.50
CA SER A 173 -0.35 -14.15 -2.69
C SER A 173 0.33 -13.44 -1.51
N TRP A 174 0.38 -14.12 -0.37
CA TRP A 174 1.03 -13.64 0.85
C TRP A 174 2.56 -13.47 0.68
N ALA A 175 3.18 -12.68 1.56
CA ALA A 175 4.62 -12.35 1.57
C ALA A 175 5.18 -11.78 0.25
N ARG A 176 4.35 -11.15 -0.56
CA ARG A 176 4.72 -10.50 -1.83
C ARG A 176 4.48 -9.00 -1.84
N TYR A 177 5.18 -8.34 -2.74
CA TYR A 177 5.02 -6.93 -3.07
C TYR A 177 4.45 -6.80 -4.49
N TYR A 178 3.27 -6.19 -4.57
CA TYR A 178 2.55 -5.92 -5.80
C TYR A 178 2.53 -4.43 -6.11
N ILE A 179 2.58 -4.12 -7.40
CA ILE A 179 2.40 -2.77 -7.93
C ILE A 179 1.33 -2.86 -9.00
N LEU A 180 0.15 -2.33 -8.70
CA LEU A 180 -0.87 -2.11 -9.71
C LEU A 180 -0.58 -0.79 -10.40
N GLN A 181 -0.26 -0.85 -11.69
CA GLN A 181 -0.06 0.34 -12.51
C GLN A 181 -1.39 0.75 -13.15
N LEU A 182 -1.80 2.01 -12.89
CA LEU A 182 -2.99 2.58 -13.48
C LEU A 182 -2.70 3.20 -14.86
N PRO A 183 -3.71 3.28 -15.75
CA PRO A 183 -3.57 3.94 -17.05
C PRO A 183 -3.17 5.41 -16.94
N PHE A 184 -2.37 5.87 -17.90
CA PHE A 184 -2.08 7.30 -18.06
C PHE A 184 -3.27 8.04 -18.72
N ILE A 185 -3.92 7.38 -19.68
CA ILE A 185 -5.08 7.90 -20.43
C ILE A 185 -6.26 6.98 -20.15
N TYR A 186 -7.40 7.58 -19.86
CA TYR A 186 -8.67 6.88 -19.69
C TYR A 186 -9.59 7.21 -20.86
N SER A 187 -10.29 6.21 -21.38
CA SER A 187 -11.23 6.36 -22.49
C SER A 187 -12.47 5.52 -22.22
N GLY A 188 -13.63 6.16 -22.20
CA GLY A 188 -14.92 5.51 -22.00
C GLY A 188 -15.88 5.77 -23.17
N PRO A 189 -17.16 5.41 -23.01
CA PRO A 189 -18.20 5.65 -24.02
C PRO A 189 -18.33 7.12 -24.43
N SER A 190 -18.06 8.06 -23.53
CA SER A 190 -18.06 9.51 -23.83
C SER A 190 -16.74 9.99 -24.46
N GLY A 191 -15.87 9.08 -24.87
CA GLY A 191 -14.58 9.35 -25.51
C GLY A 191 -13.40 9.39 -24.53
N VAL A 192 -12.27 9.91 -25.00
CA VAL A 192 -11.05 10.07 -24.20
C VAL A 192 -11.28 11.13 -23.13
N TRP A 193 -10.98 10.80 -21.87
CA TRP A 193 -10.99 11.78 -20.80
C TRP A 193 -9.81 12.74 -20.96
N ILE A 194 -10.13 14.01 -21.20
CA ILE A 194 -9.18 15.11 -21.21
C ILE A 194 -9.28 15.78 -19.83
N PRO A 195 -8.25 15.66 -18.99
CA PRO A 195 -8.31 16.25 -17.66
C PRO A 195 -8.38 17.78 -17.73
N PRO A 196 -9.11 18.43 -16.81
CA PRO A 196 -9.22 19.88 -16.78
C PRO A 196 -7.85 20.53 -16.55
N VAL A 197 -7.69 21.73 -17.13
CA VAL A 197 -6.48 22.53 -16.99
C VAL A 197 -6.48 23.16 -15.59
N GLY A 198 -5.65 22.65 -14.69
CA GLY A 198 -5.58 23.14 -13.32
C GLY A 198 -4.97 22.15 -12.33
N VAL A 199 -4.83 22.58 -11.07
CA VAL A 199 -4.27 21.79 -9.96
C VAL A 199 -5.36 21.16 -9.08
N GLU A 200 -6.60 21.17 -9.56
CA GLU A 200 -7.76 20.65 -8.85
C GLU A 200 -7.68 19.13 -8.63
N ARG A 201 -8.41 18.67 -7.61
CA ARG A 201 -8.59 17.24 -7.34
C ARG A 201 -9.71 16.71 -8.24
N VAL A 202 -9.36 15.89 -9.22
CA VAL A 202 -10.31 15.40 -10.24
C VAL A 202 -10.11 13.93 -10.55
N GLY A 203 -11.20 13.25 -10.86
CA GLY A 203 -11.24 11.78 -10.91
C GLY A 203 -11.04 11.16 -9.54
N THR A 204 -11.49 9.92 -9.36
CA THR A 204 -11.47 9.27 -8.04
C THR A 204 -11.14 7.79 -8.18
N PHE A 205 -10.06 7.35 -7.57
CA PHE A 205 -9.85 5.95 -7.24
C PHE A 205 -10.66 5.65 -5.97
N LYS A 206 -11.60 4.70 -6.07
CA LYS A 206 -12.53 4.41 -4.99
C LYS A 206 -11.85 3.73 -3.81
N GLY A 207 -12.30 4.10 -2.61
CA GLY A 207 -12.11 3.32 -1.41
C GLY A 207 -12.69 1.92 -1.57
N ASP A 208 -12.30 1.01 -0.68
CA ASP A 208 -12.76 -0.40 -0.67
C ASP A 208 -12.24 -1.25 -1.83
N ALA A 209 -11.43 -0.66 -2.70
CA ALA A 209 -10.77 -1.37 -3.80
C ALA A 209 -9.72 -2.38 -3.33
N ILE A 210 -9.35 -2.38 -2.05
CA ILE A 210 -8.41 -3.32 -1.43
C ILE A 210 -9.05 -3.85 -0.15
N GLN A 211 -9.19 -5.18 -0.06
CA GLN A 211 -9.86 -5.90 1.03
C GLN A 211 -9.00 -7.04 1.55
#